data_AF-A0A6B8W8M2-F1
#
_entry.id   AF-A0A6B8W8M2-F1
#
_cell.length_a   1.000
_cell.length_b   1.000
_cell.length_c   1.000
_cell.angle_alpha   90.00
_cell.angle_beta   90.00
_cell.angle_gamma   90.00
#
_symmetry.space_group_name_H-M   'P 1'
#
loop_
_entity.id
_entity.type
_entity.pdbx_description
1 polymer ?
#
loop_
_entity_poly.entity_id
_entity_poly.type
_entity_poly.pdbx_seq_one_letter_code
_entity_poly.pdbx_strand_id
1 'polypeptide(L)' 'MYDTETDPFDWPSGHELLRRLRVLAAENFPDIGLRENSCAANAAGVIIANGWLTLEQARDDHPALLEQILTENGIVRE' A
#
# COMPACT_ATOMS: atom_id res chain seq x y z
N MET A 1 18.63 -14.76 -17.07
CA MET A 1 17.88 -15.23 -15.89
C MET A 1 17.02 -14.06 -15.49
N TYR A 2 15.70 -14.20 -15.57
CA TYR A 2 14.82 -13.27 -14.87
C TYR A 2 14.95 -13.64 -13.40
N ASP A 3 15.49 -12.73 -12.60
CA ASP A 3 15.44 -12.84 -11.15
C ASP A 3 13.95 -12.92 -10.80
N THR A 4 13.49 -14.10 -10.41
CA THR A 4 12.13 -14.32 -9.93
C THR A 4 11.96 -13.48 -8.69
N GLU A 5 11.38 -12.30 -8.90
CA GLU A 5 10.34 -11.71 -8.07
C GLU A 5 10.53 -12.04 -6.60
N THR A 6 11.46 -11.33 -5.96
CA THR A 6 11.41 -11.22 -4.51
C THR A 6 10.06 -10.61 -4.20
N ASP A 7 9.20 -11.36 -3.52
CA ASP A 7 7.89 -10.85 -3.18
C ASP A 7 8.12 -9.55 -2.39
N PRO A 8 7.48 -8.44 -2.78
CA PRO A 8 7.76 -7.15 -2.16
C PRO A 8 7.40 -7.16 -0.65
N PHE A 9 6.64 -8.15 -0.19
CA PHE A 9 6.33 -8.40 1.21
C PHE A 9 7.30 -9.36 1.91
N ASP A 10 8.25 -10.01 1.24
CA ASP A 10 9.29 -10.81 1.92
C ASP A 10 10.24 -9.96 2.78
N TRP A 11 10.22 -8.64 2.58
CA TRP A 11 11.05 -7.69 3.32
C TRP A 11 10.30 -7.09 4.51
N PRO A 12 11.00 -6.79 5.63
CA PRO A 12 10.39 -6.14 6.80
C PRO A 12 9.66 -4.84 6.45
N SER A 13 10.20 -4.07 5.49
CA SER A 13 9.61 -2.84 4.99
C SER A 13 8.28 -3.07 4.27
N GLY A 14 8.17 -4.13 3.47
CA GLY A 14 6.91 -4.49 2.80
C GLY A 14 5.83 -4.93 3.78
N HIS A 15 6.20 -5.71 4.81
CA HIS A 15 5.29 -6.08 5.89
C HIS A 15 4.76 -4.86 6.67
N GLU A 16 5.64 -3.92 7.01
CA GLU A 16 5.25 -2.71 7.75
C GLU A 16 4.38 -1.78 6.88
N LEU A 17 4.71 -1.64 5.59
CA LEU A 17 3.88 -0.89 4.64
C LEU A 17 2.47 -1.49 4.54
N LEU A 18 2.38 -2.81 4.37
CA LEU A 18 1.11 -3.53 4.30
C LEU A 18 0.31 -3.37 5.60
N ARG A 19 0.97 -3.46 6.76
CA ARG A 19 0.33 -3.24 8.05
C ARG A 19 -0.25 -1.83 8.15
N ARG A 20 0.52 -0.80 7.78
CA ARG A 20 0.06 0.60 7.81
C ARG A 20 -1.15 0.83 6.91
N LEU A 21 -1.11 0.29 5.70
CA LEU A 21 -2.23 0.40 4.75
C LEU A 21 -3.50 -0.30 5.24
N ARG A 22 -3.36 -1.45 5.91
CA ARG A 22 -4.50 -2.14 6.55
C ARG A 22 -5.12 -1.30 7.66
N VAL A 23 -4.30 -0.69 8.52
CA VAL A 23 -4.79 0.22 9.56
C VAL A 23 -5.52 1.40 8.93
N LEU A 24 -4.92 2.03 7.91
CA LEU A 24 -5.53 3.15 7.20
C LEU A 24 -6.88 2.77 6.55
N ALA A 25 -6.94 1.59 5.93
CA ALA A 25 -8.16 1.07 5.33
C ALA A 25 -9.25 0.82 6.39
N ALA A 26 -8.89 0.21 7.53
CA ALA A 26 -9.81 -0.07 8.63
C ALA A 26 -10.37 1.20 9.26
N GLU A 27 -9.58 2.26 9.35
CA GLU A 27 -10.02 3.57 9.84
C GLU A 27 -11.05 4.22 8.92
N ASN A 28 -10.89 4.06 7.60
CA ASN A 28 -11.79 4.65 6.60
C ASN A 28 -13.00 3.76 6.27
N PHE A 29 -12.87 2.44 6.45
CA PHE A 29 -13.85 1.43 6.05
C PHE A 29 -13.93 0.26 7.06
N PRO A 30 -14.51 0.49 8.26
CA PRO A 30 -14.56 -0.51 9.32
C PRO A 30 -15.43 -1.75 9.02
N ASP A 31 -16.22 -1.73 7.94
CA ASP A 31 -17.15 -2.81 7.53
C ASP A 31 -16.56 -3.77 6.47
N ILE A 32 -15.33 -3.57 6.01
CA ILE A 32 -14.79 -4.17 4.77
C ILE A 32 -13.79 -5.32 5.07
N GLY A 33 -14.04 -6.11 6.11
CA GLY A 33 -13.05 -7.04 6.71
C GLY A 33 -12.20 -7.93 5.78
N LEU A 34 -12.73 -8.45 4.66
CA LEU A 34 -11.95 -9.27 3.70
C LEU A 34 -11.41 -8.49 2.50
N ARG A 35 -12.09 -7.42 2.08
CA ARG A 35 -11.66 -6.60 0.94
C ARG A 35 -10.47 -5.71 1.32
N GLU A 36 -10.39 -5.29 2.59
CA GLU A 36 -9.29 -4.49 3.14
C GLU A 36 -7.92 -5.14 2.91
N ASN A 37 -7.82 -6.46 3.07
CA ASN A 37 -6.55 -7.17 2.86
C ASN A 37 -6.10 -7.13 1.39
N SER A 38 -7.02 -7.27 0.45
CA SER A 38 -6.71 -7.22 -0.99
C SER A 38 -6.40 -5.79 -1.45
N CYS A 39 -7.17 -4.81 -0.97
CA CYS A 39 -6.94 -3.39 -1.22
C CYS A 39 -5.56 -2.94 -0.70
N ALA A 40 -5.25 -3.27 0.56
CA ALA A 40 -3.97 -2.90 1.16
C ALA A 40 -2.78 -3.59 0.49
N ALA A 41 -2.92 -4.86 0.10
CA ALA A 41 -1.88 -5.57 -0.64
C ALA A 41 -1.63 -4.95 -2.03
N ASN A 42 -2.71 -4.60 -2.74
CA ASN A 42 -2.58 -3.97 -4.04
C ASN A 42 -1.94 -2.57 -3.94
N ALA A 43 -2.41 -1.74 -3.00
CA ALA A 43 -1.82 -0.42 -2.74
C ALA A 43 -0.33 -0.53 -2.37
N ALA A 44 0.04 -1.48 -1.50
CA ALA A 44 1.43 -1.69 -1.11
C ALA A 44 2.30 -2.14 -2.29
N GLY A 45 1.80 -3.03 -3.14
CA GLY A 45 2.49 -3.48 -4.35
C GLY A 45 2.76 -2.32 -5.30
N VAL A 46 1.77 -1.45 -5.53
CA VAL A 46 1.95 -0.26 -6.37
C VAL A 46 2.96 0.72 -5.76
N ILE A 47 2.91 0.96 -4.45
CA ILE A 47 3.86 1.85 -3.75
C ILE A 47 5.30 1.33 -3.88
N ILE A 48 5.50 0.02 -3.72
CA ILE A 48 6.82 -0.61 -3.86
C ILE A 48 7.29 -0.62 -5.31
N ALA A 49 6.38 -0.82 -6.28
CA ALA A 49 6.69 -0.74 -7.70
C ALA A 49 7.14 0.68 -8.13
N ASN A 50 6.70 1.72 -7.42
CA ASN A 50 7.19 3.10 -7.59
C ASN A 50 8.51 3.38 -6.86
N GLY A 51 9.10 2.38 -6.19
CA GLY A 51 10.38 2.51 -5.48
C GLY A 51 10.27 3.07 -4.06
N TRP A 52 9.05 3.21 -3.53
CA TRP A 52 8.84 3.68 -2.16
C TRP A 52 8.70 2.50 -1.19
N LEU A 53 9.51 2.50 -0.14
CA LEU A 53 9.48 1.45 0.88
C LEU A 53 8.55 1.80 2.05
N THR A 54 8.10 3.05 2.14
CA THR A 54 7.22 3.55 3.21
C THR A 54 6.20 4.55 2.65
N LEU A 55 5.08 4.72 3.35
CA LEU A 55 4.08 5.77 3.05
C LEU A 55 4.68 7.17 3.18
N GLU A 56 5.58 7.37 4.13
CA GLU A 56 6.23 8.66 4.37
C GLU A 56 7.12 9.04 3.18
N GLN A 57 7.87 8.08 2.63
CA GLN A 57 8.68 8.29 1.43
C GLN A 57 7.81 8.61 0.21
N ALA A 58 6.71 7.85 0.00
CA ALA A 58 5.77 8.12 -1.09
C ALA A 58 5.11 9.50 -0.94
N ARG A 59 4.81 9.92 0.29
CA ARG A 59 4.21 11.23 0.60
C ARG A 59 5.17 12.38 0.37
N ASP A 60 6.45 12.21 0.67
CA ASP A 60 7.49 13.23 0.49
C ASP A 60 7.84 13.40 -1.01
N ASP A 61 7.95 12.28 -1.72
CA ASP A 61 8.33 12.25 -3.14
C ASP A 61 7.19 12.69 -4.06
N HIS A 62 6.01 12.06 -3.96
CA HIS A 62 4.83 12.36 -4.80
C HIS A 62 3.51 12.23 -4.02
N PRO A 63 3.11 13.25 -3.23
CA PRO A 63 1.91 13.18 -2.39
C PRO A 63 0.61 12.98 -3.19
N ALA A 64 0.48 13.61 -4.37
CA ALA A 64 -0.71 13.48 -5.21
C ALA A 64 -0.86 12.07 -5.79
N LEU A 65 0.25 11.43 -6.19
CA LEU A 65 0.23 10.07 -6.70
C LEU A 65 -0.06 9.06 -5.59
N LEU A 66 0.49 9.28 -4.38
CA LEU A 66 0.13 8.49 -3.22
C LEU A 66 -1.37 8.57 -2.92
N GLU A 67 -1.94 9.77 -2.88
CA GLU A 67 -3.37 9.97 -2.64
C GLU A 67 -4.24 9.27 -3.70
N GLN A 68 -3.84 9.35 -4.97
CA GLN A 68 -4.48 8.64 -6.05
C GLN A 68 -4.43 7.12 -5.82
N ILE A 69 -3.26 6.54 -5.52
CA ILE A 69 -3.11 5.10 -5.26
C ILE A 69 -4.01 4.67 -4.10
N LEU A 70 -4.03 5.43 -3.00
CA LEU A 70 -4.86 5.11 -1.83
C LEU A 70 -6.35 5.17 -2.17
N THR A 71 -6.77 6.15 -2.98
CA THR A 71 -8.17 6.35 -3.39
C THR A 71 -8.62 5.26 -4.36
N GLU A 72 -7.83 4.97 -5.40
CA GLU A 72 -8.12 3.93 -6.40
C GLU A 72 -8.20 2.53 -5.77
N ASN A 73 -7.41 2.29 -4.72
CA ASN A 73 -7.45 1.05 -3.97
C ASN A 73 -8.51 1.03 -2.85
N GLY A 74 -9.27 2.11 -2.68
CA GLY A 74 -10.31 2.20 -1.65
C GLY A 74 -9.76 2.14 -0.22
N ILE A 75 -8.55 2.64 -0.01
CA ILE A 75 -7.94 2.80 1.32
C ILE A 75 -8.41 4.11 1.96
N VAL A 76 -8.56 5.18 1.17
CA VAL A 76 -9.07 6.50 1.61
C VAL A 76 -10.24 6.91 0.73
N ARG A 77 -11.05 7.87 1.21
CA ARG A 77 -12.14 8.48 0.43
C ARG A 77 -11.68 9.81 -0.17
N GLU A 78 -12.19 10.12 -1.36
CA GLU A 78 -12.12 11.45 -2.00
C GLU A 78 -12.68 12.57 -1.10
#